data_AF-A0A1B6FFW0-F1
#
_entry.id   AF-A0A1B6FFW0-F1
#
_cell.length_a   1.000
_cell.length_b   1.000
_cell.length_c   1.000
_cell.angle_alpha   90.00
_cell.angle_beta   90.00
_cell.angle_gamma   90.00
#
_symmetry.space_group_name_H-M   'P 1'
#
loop_
_entity.id
_entity.type
_entity.pdbx_description
1 polymer ?
#
loop_
_entity_poly.entity_id
_entity_poly.type
_entity_poly.pdbx_seq_one_letter_code
_entity_poly.pdbx_strand_id
1 'polypeptide(L)'
;MFSLIKKIIITMEKVPIIPLVVLATVVMMFFQALFSKLMQMLLTKIQFLVWDRNFLLKVIWQLCFILVSSMVIIVMIDGSLADLLLPPFVGNIDLEKELAFCKSHKKVDVSGVKSAFIMHTGYFAANTIFGLINQSYKTLEFLRMEIMFAIIMLTFYSKCPLYGMCILLISHQSSLLENVSKLCILIGRHTDSELLATFSVGFFAYHCAMWLAAFIIEMPMFLSTNKTIDSSMMFAELNLLIITHGLVVAYVIVSFFEGPFTRMVHAYVSHAPDGEKNLIFFLFGTNLAHRRTCSVTQSYRRDTSRRQSRALMQIIRRIDDDSS
;
A
#
# COMPACT_ATOMS: atom_id res chain seq x y z
N MET A 1 9.13 23.08 -22.06
CA MET A 1 8.56 22.32 -20.92
C MET A 1 9.53 22.23 -19.73
N PHE A 2 10.79 21.78 -19.92
CA PHE A 2 11.82 21.72 -18.86
C PHE A 2 12.12 23.07 -18.17
N SER A 3 12.13 24.18 -18.91
CA SER A 3 12.32 25.55 -18.36
C SER A 3 11.20 25.98 -17.39
N LEU A 4 9.96 25.56 -17.66
CA LEU A 4 8.80 25.92 -16.84
C LEU A 4 8.75 25.07 -15.56
N ILE A 5 9.01 23.77 -15.67
CA ILE A 5 9.12 22.84 -14.53
C ILE A 5 10.24 23.29 -13.59
N LYS A 6 11.42 23.63 -14.12
CA LYS A 6 12.55 24.11 -13.33
C LYS A 6 12.22 25.44 -12.62
N LYS A 7 11.52 26.36 -13.28
CA LYS A 7 11.03 27.59 -12.64
C LYS A 7 10.00 27.32 -11.54
N ILE A 8 9.10 26.37 -11.73
CA ILE A 8 8.12 25.97 -10.72
C ILE A 8 8.83 25.39 -9.49
N ILE A 9 9.81 24.49 -9.69
CA ILE A 9 10.61 23.91 -8.59
C ILE A 9 11.32 25.02 -7.79
N ILE A 10 12.03 25.92 -8.47
CA ILE A 10 12.74 27.05 -7.82
C ILE A 10 11.77 27.96 -7.05
N THR A 11 10.55 28.15 -7.57
CA THR A 11 9.53 29.00 -6.91
C THR A 11 8.94 28.29 -5.70
N MET A 12 8.64 26.99 -5.80
CA MET A 12 8.14 26.18 -4.69
C MET A 12 9.16 26.05 -3.55
N GLU A 13 10.46 26.08 -3.87
CA GLU A 13 11.52 26.08 -2.86
C GLU A 13 11.50 27.33 -1.95
N LYS A 14 10.95 28.45 -2.42
CA LYS A 14 10.86 29.72 -1.65
C LYS A 14 9.62 29.83 -0.76
N VAL A 15 8.56 29.09 -1.04
CA VAL A 15 7.29 29.17 -0.27
C VAL A 15 7.42 28.38 1.03
N PRO A 16 6.88 28.85 2.17
CA PRO A 16 6.88 28.06 3.40
C PRO A 16 6.26 26.68 3.21
N ILE A 17 6.80 25.68 3.91
CA ILE A 17 6.44 24.27 3.69
C ILE A 17 5.00 23.98 4.10
N ILE A 18 4.52 24.57 5.20
CA ILE A 18 3.19 24.30 5.75
C ILE A 18 2.08 24.61 4.72
N PRO A 19 2.01 25.82 4.10
CA PRO A 19 1.05 26.10 3.03
C PRO A 19 1.11 25.11 1.86
N LEU A 20 2.31 24.69 1.47
CA LEU A 20 2.49 23.74 0.38
C LEU A 20 1.98 22.34 0.73
N VAL A 21 2.22 21.89 1.96
CA VAL A 21 1.68 20.62 2.47
C VAL A 21 0.16 20.67 2.51
N VAL A 22 -0.44 21.73 3.05
CA VAL A 22 -1.91 21.89 3.09
C VAL A 22 -2.49 21.87 1.68
N LEU A 23 -1.89 22.62 0.76
CA LEU A 23 -2.31 22.64 -0.65
C LEU A 23 -2.19 21.24 -1.28
N ALA A 24 -1.05 20.56 -1.10
CA ALA A 24 -0.83 19.22 -1.63
C ALA A 24 -1.84 18.20 -1.07
N THR A 25 -2.17 18.28 0.22
CA THR A 25 -3.21 17.45 0.84
C THR A 25 -4.57 17.69 0.20
N VAL A 26 -4.99 18.94 0.04
CA VAL A 26 -6.29 19.28 -0.60
C VAL A 26 -6.33 18.80 -2.04
N VAL A 27 -5.24 19.02 -2.79
CA VAL A 27 -5.10 18.56 -4.18
C VAL A 27 -5.16 17.04 -4.27
N MET A 28 -4.46 16.31 -3.40
CA MET A 28 -4.50 14.85 -3.34
C MET A 28 -5.91 14.34 -2.98
N MET A 29 -6.60 14.99 -2.05
CA MET A 29 -7.97 14.64 -1.70
C MET A 29 -8.91 14.80 -2.88
N PHE A 30 -8.78 15.91 -3.61
CA PHE A 30 -9.56 16.17 -4.82
C PHE A 30 -9.27 15.14 -5.91
N PHE A 31 -7.99 14.85 -6.17
CA PHE A 31 -7.59 13.82 -7.14
C PHE A 31 -8.12 12.45 -6.75
N GLN A 32 -8.04 12.04 -5.49
CA GLN A 32 -8.56 10.77 -5.02
C GLN A 32 -10.07 10.67 -5.20
N ALA A 33 -10.81 11.73 -4.88
CA ALA A 33 -12.26 11.78 -5.06
C ALA A 33 -12.65 11.70 -6.55
N LEU A 34 -11.98 12.48 -7.40
CA LEU A 34 -12.22 12.49 -8.84
C LEU A 34 -11.88 11.13 -9.47
N PHE A 35 -10.71 10.60 -9.16
CA PHE A 35 -10.26 9.28 -9.60
C PHE A 35 -11.26 8.20 -9.19
N SER A 36 -11.67 8.21 -7.92
CA SER A 36 -12.62 7.23 -7.39
C SER A 36 -13.94 7.26 -8.16
N LYS A 37 -14.47 8.47 -8.40
CA LYS A 37 -15.72 8.65 -9.16
C LYS A 37 -15.60 8.15 -10.60
N LEU A 38 -14.55 8.55 -11.31
CA LEU A 38 -14.33 8.15 -12.71
C LEU A 38 -14.10 6.64 -12.85
N MET A 39 -13.27 6.06 -11.98
CA MET A 39 -13.01 4.62 -11.99
C MET A 39 -14.25 3.83 -11.61
N GLN A 40 -15.02 4.28 -10.61
CA GLN A 40 -16.26 3.59 -10.24
C GLN A 40 -17.27 3.60 -11.38
N MET A 41 -17.39 4.71 -12.13
CA MET A 41 -18.22 4.77 -13.34
C MET A 41 -17.74 3.79 -14.41
N LEU A 42 -16.42 3.77 -14.69
CA LEU A 42 -15.82 2.87 -15.67
C LEU A 42 -16.04 1.40 -15.29
N LEU A 43 -15.72 1.01 -14.06
CA LEU A 43 -15.83 -0.36 -13.58
C LEU A 43 -17.29 -0.82 -13.50
N THR A 44 -18.23 0.09 -13.28
CA THR A 44 -19.66 -0.22 -13.37
C THR A 44 -20.08 -0.50 -14.80
N LYS A 45 -19.57 0.25 -15.79
CA LYS A 45 -19.82 0.00 -17.21
C LYS A 45 -19.24 -1.34 -17.68
N ILE A 46 -18.07 -1.73 -17.18
CA ILE A 46 -17.43 -3.02 -17.47
C ILE A 46 -18.11 -4.17 -16.69
N GLN A 47 -19.12 -3.88 -15.86
CA GLN A 47 -19.91 -4.88 -15.11
C GLN A 47 -19.11 -5.66 -14.07
N PHE A 48 -18.03 -5.09 -13.53
CA PHE A 48 -17.38 -5.67 -12.35
C PHE A 48 -18.35 -5.74 -11.17
N LEU A 49 -18.25 -6.82 -10.40
CA LEU A 49 -19.01 -7.00 -9.15
C LEU A 49 -18.67 -5.87 -8.16
N VAL A 50 -19.68 -5.35 -7.45
CA VAL A 50 -19.55 -4.23 -6.49
C VAL A 50 -18.34 -4.39 -5.58
N TRP A 51 -18.12 -5.60 -5.08
CA TRP A 51 -17.00 -5.93 -4.21
C TRP A 51 -15.66 -5.73 -4.92
N ASP A 52 -15.47 -6.32 -6.10
CA ASP A 52 -14.21 -6.22 -6.85
C ASP A 52 -13.93 -4.78 -7.26
N ARG A 53 -14.97 -4.00 -7.58
CA ARG A 53 -14.82 -2.58 -7.95
C ARG A 53 -14.13 -1.78 -6.85
N ASN A 54 -14.56 -1.96 -5.60
CA ASN A 54 -14.00 -1.21 -4.48
C ASN A 54 -12.53 -1.58 -4.23
N PHE A 55 -12.17 -2.86 -4.37
CA PHE A 55 -10.79 -3.31 -4.22
C PHE A 55 -9.91 -2.88 -5.38
N LEU A 56 -10.40 -3.03 -6.62
CA LEU A 56 -9.66 -2.64 -7.81
C LEU A 56 -9.37 -1.12 -7.80
N LEU A 57 -10.34 -0.31 -7.39
CA LEU A 57 -10.17 1.13 -7.22
C LEU A 57 -9.06 1.44 -6.19
N LYS A 58 -9.07 0.79 -5.03
CA LYS A 58 -8.02 0.96 -4.00
C LYS A 58 -6.64 0.52 -4.52
N VAL A 59 -6.57 -0.66 -5.16
CA VAL A 59 -5.32 -1.23 -5.69
C VAL A 59 -4.72 -0.34 -6.78
N ILE A 60 -5.53 0.14 -7.74
CA ILE A 60 -5.04 1.01 -8.81
C ILE A 60 -4.57 2.35 -8.24
N TRP A 61 -5.31 2.95 -7.30
CA TRP A 61 -4.89 4.19 -6.63
C TRP A 61 -3.53 4.03 -5.93
N GLN A 62 -3.35 2.94 -5.18
CA GLN A 62 -2.10 2.62 -4.51
C GLN A 62 -0.96 2.38 -5.51
N LEU A 63 -1.19 1.62 -6.58
CA LEU A 63 -0.18 1.39 -7.64
C LEU A 63 0.26 2.67 -8.31
N CYS A 64 -0.67 3.54 -8.69
CA CYS A 64 -0.35 4.84 -9.29
C CYS A 64 0.56 5.67 -8.38
N PHE A 65 0.24 5.73 -7.08
CA PHE A 65 1.08 6.44 -6.12
C PHE A 65 2.44 5.77 -5.94
N ILE A 66 2.50 4.46 -5.73
CA ILE A 66 3.74 3.70 -5.55
C ILE A 66 4.68 3.93 -6.74
N LEU A 67 4.18 3.88 -7.97
CA LEU A 67 4.98 4.10 -9.17
C LEU A 67 5.53 5.53 -9.22
N VAL A 68 4.69 6.55 -9.06
CA VAL A 68 5.13 7.96 -9.09
C VAL A 68 6.12 8.25 -7.96
N SER A 69 5.79 7.82 -6.74
CA SER A 69 6.63 7.93 -5.55
C SER A 69 8.00 7.29 -5.76
N SER A 70 8.03 6.04 -6.20
CA SER A 70 9.29 5.31 -6.44
C SER A 70 10.16 5.98 -7.49
N MET A 71 9.57 6.49 -8.59
CA MET A 71 10.33 7.20 -9.61
C MET A 71 10.96 8.48 -9.07
N VAL A 72 10.23 9.25 -8.25
CA VAL A 72 10.79 10.45 -7.62
C VAL A 72 11.96 10.09 -6.70
N ILE A 73 11.81 9.04 -5.89
CA ILE A 73 12.85 8.64 -4.94
C ILE A 73 14.09 8.10 -5.67
N ILE A 74 13.91 7.24 -6.69
CA ILE A 74 15.00 6.68 -7.51
C ILE A 74 15.83 7.81 -8.15
N VAL A 75 15.17 8.84 -8.70
CA VAL A 75 15.87 10.01 -9.27
C VAL A 75 16.65 10.77 -8.20
N MET A 76 16.17 10.83 -6.96
CA MET A 76 16.85 11.54 -5.87
C MET A 76 18.07 10.80 -5.33
N ILE A 77 18.12 9.47 -5.45
CA ILE A 77 19.25 8.63 -5.02
C ILE A 77 20.20 8.28 -6.17
N ASP A 78 20.02 8.90 -7.35
CA ASP A 78 20.73 8.58 -8.60
C ASP A 78 20.68 7.08 -8.95
N GLY A 79 19.55 6.44 -8.67
CA GLY A 79 19.33 5.02 -8.86
C GLY A 79 18.87 4.64 -10.27
N SER A 80 18.60 3.35 -10.44
CA SER A 80 18.12 2.71 -11.66
C SER A 80 16.67 2.25 -11.49
N LEU A 81 15.93 2.16 -12.59
CA LEU A 81 14.61 1.50 -12.61
C LEU A 81 14.67 0.05 -12.11
N ALA A 82 15.81 -0.61 -12.28
CA ALA A 82 16.04 -1.95 -11.75
C ALA A 82 15.94 -2.01 -10.22
N ASP A 83 16.24 -0.90 -9.52
CA ASP A 83 16.13 -0.81 -8.06
C ASP A 83 14.68 -0.99 -7.58
N LEU A 84 13.67 -0.90 -8.44
CA LEU A 84 12.28 -1.17 -8.06
C LEU A 84 11.96 -2.67 -7.93
N LEU A 85 12.74 -3.52 -8.61
CA LEU A 85 12.51 -4.96 -8.69
C LEU A 85 13.62 -5.77 -8.03
N LEU A 86 14.84 -5.23 -7.95
CA LEU A 86 15.93 -5.93 -7.28
C LEU A 86 15.75 -5.91 -5.76
N PRO A 87 16.18 -6.98 -5.05
CA PRO A 87 16.27 -6.96 -3.59
C PRO A 87 17.05 -5.72 -3.13
N PRO A 88 16.63 -5.05 -2.04
CA PRO A 88 17.17 -3.74 -1.73
C PRO A 88 18.69 -3.75 -1.47
N PHE A 89 19.25 -4.83 -0.91
CA PHE A 89 20.70 -5.07 -0.76
C PHE A 89 21.49 -5.29 -2.06
N VAL A 90 20.84 -5.46 -3.21
CA VAL A 90 21.48 -5.56 -4.54
C VAL A 90 21.38 -4.23 -5.30
N GLY A 91 20.45 -3.36 -4.91
CA GLY A 91 20.22 -2.07 -5.56
C GLY A 91 21.12 -0.95 -5.03
N ASN A 92 20.85 0.26 -5.49
CA ASN A 92 21.57 1.48 -5.05
C ASN A 92 21.05 2.06 -3.72
N ILE A 93 20.19 1.33 -2.99
CA ILE A 93 19.63 1.79 -1.71
C ILE A 93 20.64 1.51 -0.60
N ASP A 94 21.41 2.53 -0.23
CA ASP A 94 22.40 2.45 0.86
C ASP A 94 21.90 3.19 2.10
N LEU A 95 21.14 2.49 2.94
CA LEU A 95 20.63 3.04 4.20
C LEU A 95 21.76 3.43 5.17
N GLU A 96 22.90 2.76 5.13
CA GLU A 96 24.04 3.06 6.02
C GLU A 96 24.69 4.38 5.65
N LYS A 97 24.91 4.62 4.35
CA LYS A 97 25.37 5.90 3.84
C LYS A 97 24.41 7.03 4.18
N GLU A 98 23.11 6.84 3.98
CA GLU A 98 22.11 7.86 4.31
C GLU A 98 22.05 8.14 5.82
N LEU A 99 22.16 7.11 6.66
CA LEU A 99 22.25 7.30 8.12
C LEU A 99 23.55 7.99 8.53
N ALA A 100 24.68 7.68 7.90
CA ALA A 100 25.95 8.38 8.14
C ALA A 100 25.84 9.87 7.79
N PHE A 101 25.14 10.22 6.70
CA PHE A 101 24.81 11.60 6.39
C PHE A 101 23.96 12.25 7.48
N CYS A 102 22.91 11.56 7.97
CA CYS A 102 22.12 12.02 9.12
C CYS A 102 23.03 12.33 10.32
N LYS A 103 23.94 11.41 10.62
CA LYS A 103 24.82 11.52 11.79
C LYS A 103 25.79 12.70 11.68
N SER A 104 26.35 12.90 10.48
CA SER A 104 27.32 13.95 10.20
C SER A 104 26.75 15.38 10.12
N HIS A 105 25.42 15.56 10.20
CA HIS A 105 24.74 16.85 10.09
C HIS A 105 25.10 17.68 8.84
N LYS A 106 25.65 17.04 7.81
CA LYS A 106 25.93 17.72 6.54
C LYS A 106 24.61 17.89 5.80
N LYS A 107 24.26 19.15 5.53
CA LYS A 107 23.10 19.49 4.70
C LYS A 107 23.39 19.01 3.28
N VAL A 108 22.77 17.90 2.88
CA VAL A 108 22.81 17.45 1.49
C VAL A 108 21.74 18.23 0.74
N ASP A 109 22.17 19.13 -0.14
CA ASP A 109 21.26 19.90 -1.00
C ASP A 109 20.93 19.06 -2.24
N VAL A 110 20.02 18.09 -2.09
CA VAL A 110 19.51 17.32 -3.23
C VAL A 110 18.30 18.06 -3.81
N SER A 111 18.40 18.40 -5.09
CA SER A 111 17.32 19.08 -5.81
C SER A 111 16.04 18.26 -5.76
N GLY A 112 14.90 18.90 -5.48
CA GLY A 112 13.59 18.23 -5.48
C GLY A 112 13.20 17.54 -4.17
N VAL A 113 14.10 17.45 -3.17
CA VAL A 113 13.78 16.89 -1.83
C VAL A 113 12.53 17.52 -1.21
N LYS A 114 12.44 18.85 -1.28
CA LYS A 114 11.30 19.57 -0.71
C LYS A 114 10.00 19.21 -1.41
N SER A 115 10.02 19.14 -2.74
CA SER A 115 8.86 18.77 -3.56
C SER A 115 8.43 17.34 -3.31
N ALA A 116 9.40 16.41 -3.22
CA ALA A 116 9.15 15.03 -2.85
C ALA A 116 8.52 14.96 -1.46
N PHE A 117 9.09 15.62 -0.45
CA PHE A 117 8.50 15.70 0.88
C PHE A 117 7.05 16.18 0.85
N ILE A 118 6.77 17.29 0.17
CA ILE A 118 5.41 17.85 0.06
C ILE A 118 4.45 16.85 -0.59
N MET A 119 4.86 16.18 -1.67
CA MET A 119 4.04 15.20 -2.38
C MET A 119 3.68 14.01 -1.49
N HIS A 120 4.67 13.40 -0.82
CA HIS A 120 4.44 12.24 0.04
C HIS A 120 3.62 12.62 1.26
N THR A 121 3.96 13.71 1.94
CA THR A 121 3.21 14.24 3.09
C THR A 121 1.76 14.54 2.72
N GLY A 122 1.52 15.16 1.56
CA GLY A 122 0.17 15.42 1.05
C GLY A 122 -0.63 14.14 0.78
N TYR A 123 -0.01 13.11 0.21
CA TYR A 123 -0.65 11.81 -0.02
C TYR A 123 -1.01 11.09 1.27
N PHE A 124 -0.05 10.97 2.20
CA PHE A 124 -0.29 10.29 3.47
C PHE A 124 -1.34 11.02 4.30
N ALA A 125 -1.25 12.36 4.43
CA ALA A 125 -2.26 13.14 5.14
C ALA A 125 -3.67 13.01 4.50
N ALA A 126 -3.77 13.00 3.17
CA ALA A 126 -5.05 12.79 2.49
C ALA A 126 -5.63 11.41 2.80
N ASN A 127 -4.81 10.35 2.76
CA ASN A 127 -5.24 9.00 3.12
C ASN A 127 -5.62 8.88 4.59
N THR A 128 -4.92 9.56 5.51
CA THR A 128 -5.27 9.63 6.93
C THR A 128 -6.66 10.24 7.11
N ILE A 129 -6.90 11.40 6.49
CA ILE A 129 -8.19 12.10 6.56
C ILE A 129 -9.31 11.22 5.97
N PHE A 130 -9.10 10.63 4.79
CA PHE A 130 -10.07 9.71 4.21
C PHE A 130 -10.33 8.48 5.08
N GLY A 131 -9.27 7.94 5.71
CA GLY A 131 -9.36 6.83 6.65
C GLY A 131 -10.22 7.19 7.86
N LEU A 132 -9.96 8.35 8.48
CA LEU A 132 -10.73 8.86 9.62
C LEU A 132 -12.21 9.07 9.31
N ILE A 133 -12.54 9.52 8.09
CA ILE A 133 -13.92 9.78 7.66
C ILE A 133 -14.67 8.49 7.30
N ASN A 134 -14.00 7.54 6.63
CA ASN A 134 -14.68 6.40 6.00
C ASN A 134 -14.48 5.04 6.68
N GLN A 135 -13.48 4.87 7.55
CA GLN A 135 -13.13 3.58 8.14
C GLN A 135 -12.90 3.70 9.65
N SER A 136 -13.40 2.72 10.40
CA SER A 136 -13.01 2.55 11.80
C SER A 136 -11.52 2.22 11.82
N TYR A 137 -10.75 3.00 12.58
CA TYR A 137 -9.30 3.05 12.89
C TYR A 137 -8.57 1.73 13.23
N LYS A 138 -9.15 0.57 12.91
CA LYS A 138 -8.81 -0.75 13.46
C LYS A 138 -7.97 -1.64 12.54
N THR A 139 -7.43 -1.12 11.42
CA THR A 139 -6.59 -1.92 10.52
C THR A 139 -5.11 -1.66 10.77
N LEU A 140 -4.30 -2.74 10.74
CA LEU A 140 -2.85 -2.63 10.80
C LEU A 140 -2.29 -1.84 9.59
N GLU A 141 -2.96 -1.92 8.44
CA GLU A 141 -2.57 -1.20 7.22
C GLU A 141 -2.62 0.32 7.44
N PHE A 142 -3.63 0.80 8.17
CA PHE A 142 -3.74 2.20 8.55
C PHE A 142 -2.59 2.60 9.48
N LEU A 143 -2.34 1.82 10.54
CA LEU A 143 -1.22 2.06 11.46
C LEU A 143 0.13 2.09 10.74
N ARG A 144 0.35 1.18 9.80
CA ARG A 144 1.57 1.13 8.97
C ARG A 144 1.76 2.40 8.15
N MET A 145 0.69 2.95 7.57
CA MET A 145 0.72 4.22 6.84
C MET A 145 1.01 5.41 7.76
N GLU A 146 0.41 5.46 8.95
CA GLU A 146 0.68 6.52 9.94
C GLU A 146 2.13 6.50 10.43
N ILE A 147 2.70 5.32 10.67
CA ILE A 147 4.11 5.20 11.06
C ILE A 147 5.02 5.71 9.94
N MET A 148 4.75 5.33 8.68
CA MET A 148 5.52 5.82 7.54
C MET A 148 5.40 7.34 7.36
N PHE A 149 4.20 7.89 7.54
CA PHE A 149 3.97 9.33 7.54
C PHE A 149 4.82 10.05 8.61
N ALA A 150 4.84 9.51 9.84
CA ALA A 150 5.65 10.04 10.93
C ALA A 150 7.16 9.96 10.62
N ILE A 151 7.64 8.85 10.03
CA ILE A 151 9.05 8.71 9.61
C ILE A 151 9.42 9.80 8.60
N ILE A 152 8.60 10.03 7.57
CA ILE A 152 8.87 11.06 6.54
C ILE A 152 8.91 12.47 7.16
N MET A 153 7.98 12.76 8.07
CA MET A 153 7.95 14.05 8.79
C MET A 153 9.21 14.25 9.64
N LEU A 154 9.54 13.28 10.49
CA LEU A 154 10.66 13.40 11.42
C LEU A 154 12.01 13.43 10.72
N THR A 155 12.20 12.63 9.67
CA THR A 155 13.43 12.66 8.87
C THR A 155 13.61 13.99 8.14
N PHE A 156 12.52 14.61 7.66
CA PHE A 156 12.59 15.95 7.10
C PHE A 156 13.00 17.00 8.14
N TYR A 157 12.36 17.01 9.33
CA TYR A 157 12.72 17.95 10.40
C TYR A 157 14.11 17.71 10.99
N SER A 158 14.60 16.48 10.92
CA SER A 158 15.97 16.11 11.30
C SER A 158 17.00 16.41 10.21
N LYS A 159 16.61 17.12 9.13
CA LYS A 159 17.47 17.47 7.98
C LYS A 159 18.04 16.25 7.24
N CYS A 160 17.41 15.08 7.35
CA CYS A 160 17.79 13.85 6.67
C CYS A 160 16.66 13.19 5.86
N PRO A 161 15.94 13.94 5.00
CA PRO A 161 14.75 13.44 4.34
C PRO A 161 14.99 12.23 3.42
N LEU A 162 16.19 12.09 2.84
CA LEU A 162 16.53 10.94 1.99
C LEU A 162 16.46 9.61 2.72
N TYR A 163 16.82 9.59 4.01
CA TYR A 163 16.72 8.38 4.82
C TYR A 163 15.27 7.90 4.92
N GLY A 164 14.32 8.81 5.20
CA GLY A 164 12.89 8.49 5.20
C GLY A 164 12.37 8.05 3.83
N MET A 165 12.85 8.68 2.75
CA MET A 165 12.49 8.31 1.38
C MET A 165 13.02 6.92 0.99
N CYS A 166 14.23 6.54 1.41
CA CYS A 166 14.77 5.20 1.16
C CYS A 166 13.96 4.12 1.89
N ILE A 167 13.56 4.36 3.13
CA ILE A 167 12.65 3.47 3.88
C ILE A 167 11.31 3.33 3.15
N LEU A 168 10.77 4.43 2.62
CA LEU A 168 9.56 4.41 1.80
C LEU A 168 9.74 3.61 0.51
N LEU A 169 10.88 3.72 -0.17
CA LEU A 169 11.17 2.96 -1.38
C LEU A 169 11.23 1.46 -1.12
N ILE A 170 11.87 1.04 -0.03
CA ILE A 170 11.92 -0.38 0.39
C ILE A 170 10.49 -0.91 0.63
N SER A 171 9.65 -0.12 1.29
CA SER A 171 8.22 -0.42 1.46
C SER A 171 7.48 -0.55 0.12
N HIS A 172 7.78 0.34 -0.82
CA HIS A 172 7.17 0.38 -2.15
C HIS A 172 7.54 -0.82 -3.01
N GLN A 173 8.78 -1.29 -2.99
CA GLN A 173 9.20 -2.50 -3.71
C GLN A 173 8.31 -3.70 -3.36
N SER A 174 8.13 -3.97 -2.05
CA SER A 174 7.29 -5.05 -1.57
C SER A 174 5.80 -4.80 -1.90
N SER A 175 5.30 -3.58 -1.64
CA SER A 175 3.89 -3.24 -1.83
C SER A 175 3.47 -3.21 -3.31
N LEU A 176 4.40 -2.91 -4.21
CA LEU A 176 4.19 -2.94 -5.66
C LEU A 176 3.79 -4.36 -6.09
N LEU A 177 4.62 -5.35 -5.78
CA LEU A 177 4.39 -6.74 -6.16
C LEU A 177 3.10 -7.31 -5.55
N GLU A 178 2.81 -6.97 -4.29
CA GLU A 178 1.55 -7.34 -3.63
C GLU A 178 0.33 -6.78 -4.39
N ASN A 179 0.37 -5.50 -4.77
CA ASN A 179 -0.73 -4.85 -5.46
C ASN A 179 -0.87 -5.29 -6.93
N VAL A 180 0.23 -5.59 -7.62
CA VAL A 180 0.18 -6.22 -8.95
C VAL A 180 -0.47 -7.61 -8.85
N SER A 181 -0.08 -8.43 -7.88
CA SER A 181 -0.70 -9.73 -7.64
C SER A 181 -2.22 -9.62 -7.40
N LYS A 182 -2.65 -8.69 -6.53
CA LYS A 182 -4.08 -8.38 -6.30
C LYS A 182 -4.79 -7.97 -7.58
N LEU A 183 -4.20 -7.10 -8.39
CA LEU A 183 -4.77 -6.64 -9.64
C LEU A 183 -4.97 -7.79 -10.63
N CYS A 184 -3.94 -8.63 -10.81
CA CYS A 184 -3.99 -9.79 -11.69
C CYS A 184 -5.09 -10.79 -11.29
N ILE A 185 -5.29 -11.05 -9.99
CA ILE A 185 -6.39 -11.92 -9.53
C ILE A 185 -7.75 -11.29 -9.76
N LEU A 186 -7.92 -10.01 -9.45
CA LEU A 186 -9.21 -9.34 -9.60
C LEU A 186 -9.65 -9.28 -11.07
N ILE A 187 -8.70 -8.98 -11.98
CA ILE A 187 -8.96 -8.99 -13.42
C ILE A 187 -9.12 -10.42 -13.93
N GLY A 188 -8.18 -11.30 -13.60
CA GLY A 188 -8.18 -12.70 -14.06
C GLY A 188 -9.47 -13.41 -13.72
N ARG A 189 -10.03 -13.16 -12.53
CA ARG A 189 -11.33 -13.70 -12.13
C ARG A 189 -12.53 -13.06 -12.84
N HIS A 190 -12.43 -11.79 -13.23
CA HIS A 190 -13.49 -11.16 -14.01
C HIS A 190 -13.49 -11.67 -15.46
N THR A 191 -12.32 -12.03 -15.99
CA THR A 191 -12.14 -12.50 -17.37
C THR A 191 -12.04 -14.03 -17.47
N ASP A 192 -12.20 -14.77 -16.38
CA ASP A 192 -11.98 -16.22 -16.27
C ASP A 192 -10.65 -16.69 -16.92
N SER A 193 -9.57 -15.94 -16.68
CA SER A 193 -8.25 -16.18 -17.29
C SER A 193 -7.30 -16.92 -16.36
N GLU A 194 -7.00 -18.18 -16.69
CA GLU A 194 -6.03 -19.03 -15.98
C GLU A 194 -4.59 -18.49 -16.06
N LEU A 195 -4.25 -17.83 -17.17
CA LEU A 195 -2.93 -17.23 -17.37
C LEU A 195 -2.71 -16.06 -16.40
N LEU A 196 -3.70 -15.20 -16.19
CA LEU A 196 -3.63 -14.13 -15.18
C LEU A 196 -3.59 -14.68 -13.75
N ALA A 197 -4.28 -15.78 -13.47
CA ALA A 197 -4.19 -16.46 -12.18
C ALA A 197 -2.78 -16.98 -11.92
N THR A 198 -2.18 -17.65 -12.91
CA THR A 198 -0.80 -18.16 -12.83
C THR A 198 0.22 -17.03 -12.66
N PHE A 199 0.10 -15.94 -13.43
CA PHE A 199 0.95 -14.76 -13.26
C PHE A 199 0.83 -14.16 -11.86
N SER A 200 -0.37 -14.10 -11.30
CA SER A 200 -0.57 -13.57 -9.97
C SER A 200 0.14 -14.38 -8.88
N VAL A 201 0.16 -15.71 -9.00
CA VAL A 201 0.94 -16.60 -8.12
C VAL A 201 2.43 -16.28 -8.22
N GLY A 202 2.95 -16.09 -9.45
CA GLY A 202 4.33 -15.70 -9.67
C GLY A 202 4.69 -14.36 -9.00
N PHE A 203 3.86 -13.34 -9.18
CA PHE A 203 4.04 -12.04 -8.51
C PHE A 203 3.95 -12.14 -6.98
N PHE A 204 3.07 -13.01 -6.46
CA PHE A 204 2.96 -13.23 -5.03
C PHE A 204 4.20 -13.93 -4.45
N ALA A 205 4.72 -14.96 -5.14
CA ALA A 205 5.96 -15.62 -4.73
C ALA A 205 7.14 -14.63 -4.71
N TYR A 206 7.22 -13.77 -5.73
CA TYR A 206 8.24 -12.72 -5.79
C TYR A 206 8.05 -11.66 -4.69
N HIS A 207 6.81 -11.25 -4.42
CA HIS A 207 6.50 -10.39 -3.28
C HIS A 207 7.01 -10.99 -1.97
N CYS A 208 6.79 -12.28 -1.71
CA CYS A 208 7.29 -12.94 -0.51
C CYS A 208 8.82 -12.90 -0.40
N ALA A 209 9.52 -13.14 -1.52
CA ALA A 209 10.99 -13.09 -1.55
C ALA A 209 11.52 -11.66 -1.28
N MET A 210 10.94 -10.66 -1.95
CA MET A 210 11.29 -9.24 -1.73
C MET A 210 10.98 -8.76 -0.32
N TRP A 211 9.84 -9.18 0.22
CA TRP A 211 9.45 -8.88 1.58
C TRP A 211 10.41 -9.50 2.60
N LEU A 212 10.84 -10.75 2.38
CA LEU A 212 11.82 -11.43 3.24
C LEU A 212 13.17 -10.69 3.22
N ALA A 213 13.66 -10.38 2.02
CA ALA A 213 14.88 -9.60 1.82
C ALA A 213 14.83 -8.26 2.57
N ALA A 214 13.75 -7.51 2.42
CA ALA A 214 13.60 -6.19 3.03
C ALA A 214 13.42 -6.24 4.55
N PHE A 215 12.45 -7.02 5.05
CA PHE A 215 11.95 -6.90 6.42
C PHE A 215 12.51 -7.94 7.40
N ILE A 216 13.08 -9.04 6.90
CA ILE A 216 13.69 -10.07 7.75
C ILE A 216 15.22 -9.98 7.72
N ILE A 217 15.80 -9.59 6.59
CA ILE A 217 17.24 -9.53 6.41
C ILE A 217 17.73 -8.08 6.55
N GLU A 218 17.44 -7.23 5.58
CA GLU A 218 18.09 -5.92 5.44
C GLU A 218 17.73 -4.94 6.56
N MET A 219 16.46 -4.66 6.78
CA MET A 219 16.04 -3.71 7.81
C MET A 219 16.51 -4.12 9.21
N PRO A 220 16.36 -5.39 9.66
CA PRO A 220 16.92 -5.82 10.94
C PRO A 220 18.44 -5.74 11.01
N MET A 221 19.17 -6.14 9.96
CA MET A 221 20.64 -6.00 9.93
C MET A 221 21.05 -4.54 10.08
N PHE A 222 20.48 -3.65 9.27
CA PHE A 222 20.74 -2.21 9.32
C PHE A 222 20.45 -1.62 10.70
N LEU A 223 19.32 -1.98 11.33
CA LEU A 223 18.97 -1.53 12.67
C LEU A 223 19.96 -2.07 13.73
N SER A 224 20.48 -3.29 13.53
CA SER A 224 21.40 -3.93 14.46
C SER A 224 22.83 -3.37 14.42
N THR A 225 23.32 -2.95 13.24
CA THR A 225 24.65 -2.38 13.05
C THR A 225 24.73 -0.93 13.52
N ASN A 226 23.60 -0.22 13.50
CA ASN A 226 23.54 1.21 13.74
C ASN A 226 23.01 1.62 15.13
N LYS A 227 23.49 0.92 16.17
CA LYS A 227 23.13 1.19 17.58
C LYS A 227 23.83 2.41 18.19
N THR A 228 24.94 2.85 17.58
CA THR A 228 25.80 3.89 18.15
C THR A 228 25.40 5.28 17.66
N ILE A 229 25.17 6.17 18.62
CA ILE A 229 24.89 7.58 18.37
C ILE A 229 26.11 8.40 18.75
N ASP A 230 26.44 9.38 17.92
CA ASP A 230 27.58 10.25 18.15
C ASP A 230 27.28 11.23 19.30
N SER A 231 28.16 11.26 20.29
CA SER A 231 28.06 12.14 21.47
C SER A 231 28.15 13.63 21.14
N SER A 232 28.56 13.99 19.91
CA SER A 232 28.69 15.38 19.48
C SER A 232 27.37 16.04 19.03
N MET A 233 26.26 15.30 18.95
CA MET A 233 24.96 15.85 18.52
C MET A 233 24.31 16.73 19.59
N MET A 234 23.54 17.74 19.16
CA MET A 234 22.67 18.45 20.10
C MET A 234 21.57 17.51 20.63
N PHE A 235 21.19 17.67 21.90
CA PHE A 235 20.22 16.80 22.58
C PHE A 235 18.87 16.67 21.83
N ALA A 236 18.38 17.75 21.21
CA ALA A 236 17.13 17.72 20.44
C ALA A 236 17.25 16.88 19.15
N GLU A 237 18.38 16.97 18.45
CA GLU A 237 18.67 16.21 17.22
C GLU A 237 18.85 14.72 17.54
N LEU A 238 19.55 14.43 18.63
CA LEU A 238 19.70 13.09 19.20
C LEU A 238 18.34 12.45 19.50
N ASN A 239 17.44 13.17 20.19
CA ASN A 239 16.11 12.66 20.52
C ASN A 239 15.26 12.39 19.27
N LEU A 240 15.30 13.28 18.28
CA LEU A 240 14.58 13.07 17.02
C LEU A 240 15.08 11.83 16.26
N LEU A 241 16.40 11.61 16.25
CA LEU A 241 16.99 10.42 15.61
C LEU A 241 16.60 9.13 16.35
N ILE A 242 16.59 9.13 17.69
CA ILE A 242 16.14 8.01 18.51
C ILE A 242 14.66 7.69 18.24
N ILE A 243 13.79 8.71 18.24
CA ILE A 243 12.37 8.54 17.95
C ILE A 243 12.19 7.98 16.54
N THR A 244 12.91 8.52 15.55
CA THR A 244 12.87 8.03 14.17
C THR A 244 13.28 6.56 14.11
N HIS A 245 14.39 6.17 14.76
CA HIS A 245 14.83 4.79 14.81
C HIS A 245 13.80 3.87 15.48
N GLY A 246 13.19 4.30 16.59
CA GLY A 246 12.10 3.59 17.25
C GLY A 246 10.87 3.40 16.35
N LEU A 247 10.54 4.40 15.51
CA LEU A 247 9.48 4.29 14.53
C LEU A 247 9.83 3.33 13.38
N VAL A 248 11.09 3.26 12.94
CA VAL A 248 11.53 2.26 11.96
C VAL A 248 11.41 0.85 12.55
N VAL A 249 11.78 0.65 13.82
CA VAL A 249 11.56 -0.64 14.51
C VAL A 249 10.06 -0.97 14.57
N ALA A 250 9.23 -0.03 14.99
CA ALA A 250 7.78 -0.22 15.02
C ALA A 250 7.22 -0.54 13.62
N TYR A 251 7.74 0.11 12.58
CA TYR A 251 7.38 -0.12 11.19
C TYR A 251 7.70 -1.55 10.73
N VAL A 252 8.89 -2.06 11.08
CA VAL A 252 9.28 -3.45 10.79
C VAL A 252 8.37 -4.43 11.53
N ILE A 253 8.08 -4.20 12.81
CA ILE A 253 7.19 -5.07 13.61
C ILE A 253 5.79 -5.12 13.02
N VAL A 254 5.18 -3.97 12.71
CA VAL A 254 3.86 -3.91 12.07
C VAL A 254 3.88 -4.61 10.71
N SER A 255 4.95 -4.41 9.93
CA SER A 255 5.11 -5.08 8.63
C SER A 255 5.26 -6.59 8.76
N PHE A 256 5.83 -7.09 9.86
CA PHE A 256 5.86 -8.52 10.20
C PHE A 256 4.45 -9.08 10.44
N PHE A 257 3.65 -8.39 11.26
CA PHE A 257 2.27 -8.80 11.53
C PHE A 257 1.36 -8.70 10.30
N GLU A 258 1.60 -7.76 9.40
CA GLU A 258 0.89 -7.65 8.12
C GLU A 258 1.49 -8.48 6.99
N GLY A 259 2.62 -9.15 7.22
CA GLY A 259 3.39 -9.82 6.19
C GLY A 259 2.69 -11.03 5.57
N PRO A 260 3.18 -11.49 4.40
CA PRO A 260 2.58 -12.61 3.68
C PRO A 260 2.53 -13.88 4.51
N PHE A 261 3.60 -14.21 5.26
CA PHE A 261 3.63 -15.40 6.11
C PHE A 261 2.63 -15.35 7.26
N THR A 262 2.50 -14.21 7.95
CA THR A 262 1.53 -14.05 9.03
C THR A 262 0.10 -14.20 8.50
N ARG A 263 -0.18 -13.65 7.32
CA ARG A 263 -1.48 -13.85 6.66
C ARG A 263 -1.70 -15.29 6.23
N MET A 264 -0.68 -15.99 5.73
CA MET A 264 -0.75 -17.41 5.38
C MET A 264 -1.03 -18.27 6.62
N VAL A 265 -0.33 -18.03 7.73
CA VAL A 265 -0.56 -18.74 9.01
C VAL A 265 -1.97 -18.46 9.52
N HIS A 266 -2.39 -17.19 9.54
CA HIS A 266 -3.75 -16.85 9.97
C HIS A 266 -4.80 -17.52 9.08
N ALA A 267 -4.60 -17.55 7.77
CA ALA A 267 -5.51 -18.22 6.83
C ALA A 267 -5.54 -19.74 7.05
N TYR A 268 -4.38 -20.38 7.24
CA TYR A 268 -4.26 -21.82 7.52
C TYR A 268 -4.94 -22.21 8.84
N VAL A 269 -4.71 -21.43 9.91
CA VAL A 269 -5.35 -21.65 11.22
C VAL A 269 -6.86 -21.40 11.15
N SER A 270 -7.29 -20.43 10.34
CA SER A 270 -8.71 -20.09 10.22
C SER A 270 -9.48 -21.10 9.35
N HIS A 271 -8.89 -21.65 8.28
CA HIS A 271 -9.57 -22.48 7.26
C HIS A 271 -8.71 -23.66 6.76
N ALA A 272 -9.32 -24.86 6.67
CA ALA A 272 -8.77 -26.07 6.05
C ALA A 272 -8.83 -26.02 4.48
N PRO A 273 -8.09 -26.87 3.74
CA PRO A 273 -7.43 -26.50 2.49
C PRO A 273 -8.31 -26.68 1.23
N ASP A 274 -8.89 -25.60 0.73
CA ASP A 274 -9.39 -25.53 -0.65
C ASP A 274 -8.47 -24.61 -1.47
N GLY A 275 -7.65 -25.19 -2.35
CA GLY A 275 -6.46 -24.59 -2.97
C GLY A 275 -6.65 -23.26 -3.72
N GLU A 276 -7.80 -23.01 -4.34
CA GLU A 276 -8.06 -21.75 -5.08
C GLU A 276 -8.56 -20.59 -4.19
N LYS A 277 -9.18 -20.89 -3.05
CA LYS A 277 -9.63 -19.85 -2.12
C LYS A 277 -8.43 -19.19 -1.43
N ASN A 278 -7.35 -19.95 -1.23
CA ASN A 278 -6.20 -19.59 -0.41
C ASN A 278 -5.48 -18.30 -0.82
N LEU A 279 -5.25 -18.05 -2.12
CA LEU A 279 -4.51 -16.87 -2.56
C LEU A 279 -5.28 -15.56 -2.33
N ILE A 280 -6.61 -15.58 -2.49
CA ILE A 280 -7.48 -14.44 -2.15
C ILE A 280 -7.44 -14.21 -0.63
N PHE A 281 -7.46 -15.27 0.17
CA PHE A 281 -7.31 -15.17 1.62
C PHE A 281 -5.95 -14.57 2.01
N PHE A 282 -4.86 -14.95 1.34
CA PHE A 282 -3.51 -14.43 1.61
C PHE A 282 -3.36 -12.95 1.24
N LEU A 283 -3.94 -12.53 0.12
CA LEU A 283 -3.81 -11.17 -0.39
C LEU A 283 -4.78 -10.17 0.25
N PHE A 284 -5.98 -10.61 0.64
CA PHE A 284 -7.04 -9.73 1.14
C PHE A 284 -7.42 -9.98 2.62
N GLY A 285 -6.90 -11.02 3.27
CA GLY A 285 -7.11 -11.32 4.70
C GLY A 285 -8.38 -12.11 5.03
N THR A 286 -8.41 -12.70 6.23
CA THR A 286 -9.42 -13.68 6.70
C THR A 286 -10.79 -13.10 7.04
N ASN A 287 -10.87 -11.93 7.67
CA ASN A 287 -12.15 -11.26 7.98
C ASN A 287 -12.98 -10.93 6.72
N LEU A 288 -12.31 -10.73 5.58
CA LEU A 288 -12.90 -10.29 4.33
C LEU A 288 -13.39 -11.45 3.47
N ALA A 289 -12.66 -12.56 3.46
CA ALA A 289 -13.07 -13.75 2.75
C ALA A 289 -14.11 -14.57 3.54
N HIS A 290 -14.19 -14.41 4.87
CA HIS A 290 -15.31 -14.93 5.69
C HIS A 290 -16.65 -14.19 5.43
N ARG A 291 -16.62 -12.86 5.24
CA ARG A 291 -17.82 -12.11 4.78
C ARG A 291 -18.32 -12.59 3.41
N ARG A 292 -17.40 -13.01 2.53
CA ARG A 292 -17.73 -13.59 1.22
C ARG A 292 -18.34 -14.98 1.32
N THR A 293 -17.77 -15.89 2.12
CA THR A 293 -18.40 -17.21 2.31
C THR A 293 -19.80 -17.05 2.91
N CYS A 294 -19.99 -16.16 3.89
CA CYS A 294 -21.31 -15.93 4.48
C CYS A 294 -22.31 -15.27 3.50
N SER A 295 -21.87 -14.29 2.68
CA SER A 295 -22.76 -13.62 1.71
C SER A 295 -23.12 -14.50 0.51
N VAL A 296 -22.18 -15.30 0.00
CA VAL A 296 -22.42 -16.25 -1.11
C VAL A 296 -23.31 -17.40 -0.64
N THR A 297 -23.12 -17.89 0.59
CA THR A 297 -24.02 -18.91 1.17
C THR A 297 -25.43 -18.34 1.39
N GLN A 298 -25.56 -17.08 1.84
CA GLN A 298 -26.86 -16.42 1.96
C GLN A 298 -27.56 -16.14 0.63
N SER A 299 -26.84 -15.72 -0.42
CA SER A 299 -27.45 -15.51 -1.73
C SER A 299 -27.90 -16.83 -2.34
N TYR A 300 -27.08 -17.88 -2.24
CA TYR A 300 -27.41 -19.22 -2.73
C TYR A 300 -28.62 -19.81 -2.01
N ARG A 301 -28.73 -19.63 -0.69
CA ARG A 301 -29.89 -20.06 0.12
C ARG A 301 -31.17 -19.29 -0.24
N ARG A 302 -31.06 -17.99 -0.53
CA ARG A 302 -32.20 -17.18 -1.01
C ARG A 302 -32.66 -17.60 -2.40
N ASP A 303 -31.74 -17.90 -3.31
CA ASP A 303 -32.10 -18.31 -4.67
C ASP A 303 -32.66 -19.74 -4.71
N THR A 304 -32.16 -20.66 -3.89
CA THR A 304 -32.77 -22.00 -3.74
C THR A 304 -34.16 -21.94 -3.11
N SER A 305 -34.34 -21.13 -2.05
CA SER A 305 -35.66 -20.86 -1.46
C SER A 305 -36.64 -20.29 -2.48
N ARG A 306 -36.23 -19.30 -3.29
CA ARG A 306 -37.07 -18.71 -4.34
C ARG A 306 -37.42 -19.70 -5.45
N ARG A 307 -36.50 -20.58 -5.83
CA ARG A 307 -36.76 -21.65 -6.82
C ARG A 307 -37.76 -22.68 -6.28
N GLN A 308 -37.63 -23.08 -5.02
CA GLN A 308 -38.57 -23.98 -4.36
C GLN A 308 -39.97 -23.35 -4.25
N SER A 309 -40.08 -22.07 -3.85
CA SER A 309 -41.38 -21.37 -3.80
C SER A 309 -42.02 -21.23 -5.18
N ARG A 310 -41.25 -21.00 -6.24
CA ARG A 310 -41.77 -20.95 -7.62
C ARG A 310 -42.25 -22.31 -8.12
N ALA A 311 -41.50 -23.38 -7.85
CA ALA A 311 -41.90 -24.74 -8.18
C ALA A 311 -43.20 -25.13 -7.47
N LEU A 312 -43.33 -24.77 -6.19
CA LEU A 312 -44.53 -25.04 -5.40
C LEU A 312 -45.76 -24.29 -5.93
N MET A 313 -45.60 -23.01 -6.30
CA MET A 313 -46.65 -22.20 -6.93
C MET A 313 -47.09 -22.75 -8.29
N GLN A 314 -46.18 -23.34 -9.07
CA GLN A 314 -46.51 -23.98 -10.35
C GLN A 314 -47.29 -25.28 -10.16
N ILE A 315 -47.01 -26.03 -9.09
CA ILE A 315 -47.76 -27.25 -8.74
C ILE A 315 -49.17 -26.88 -8.28
N ILE A 316 -49.32 -25.88 -7.41
CA ILE A 316 -50.63 -25.41 -6.95
C ILE A 316 -51.51 -24.95 -8.11
N ARG A 317 -50.95 -24.14 -9.04
CA ARG A 317 -51.70 -23.70 -10.23
C ARG A 317 -52.16 -24.85 -11.13
N ARG A 318 -51.33 -25.89 -11.30
CA ARG A 318 -51.74 -27.07 -12.07
C ARG A 318 -52.89 -27.84 -11.41
N ILE A 319 -52.87 -27.92 -10.08
CA ILE A 319 -53.95 -28.58 -9.32
C ILE A 319 -55.26 -27.79 -9.45
N ASP A 320 -55.18 -26.46 -9.42
CA ASP A 320 -56.35 -25.59 -9.62
C ASP A 320 -56.91 -25.72 -11.05
N ASP A 321 -56.03 -25.74 -12.08
CA ASP A 321 -56.41 -25.88 -13.49
C ASP A 321 -56.99 -27.27 -13.83
N ASP A 322 -56.56 -28.35 -13.14
CA ASP A 322 -57.09 -29.72 -13.32
C ASP A 322 -58.41 -29.95 -12.55
N SER A 323 -58.87 -28.97 -11.76
CA SER A 323 -60.09 -29.05 -10.92
C SER A 323 -61.30 -28.29 -11.47
N SER A 324 -61.16 -27.67 -12.65
CA SER A 324 -62.21 -26.93 -13.37
C SER A 324 -62.65 -27.63 -14.66
#